data_AF-A0A7C6DM53-F1
#
_entry.id   AF-A0A7C6DM53-F1
#
_cell.length_a   1.000
_cell.length_b   1.000
_cell.length_c   1.000
_cell.angle_alpha   90.00
_cell.angle_beta   90.00
_cell.angle_gamma   90.00
#
_symmetry.space_group_name_H-M   'P 1'
#
loop_
_entity.id
_entity.type
_entity.pdbx_description
1 polymer ?
#
loop_
_entity_poly.entity_id
_entity_poly.type
_entity_poly.pdbx_seq_one_letter_code
_entity_poly.pdbx_strand_id
1 'polypeptide(L)'
;SRMRHSPSKCCASSSHTIPAFPAPCTNTIRSPDGRTEPRTSERSGAEHADACSALVVLGASHRSLSTEVQRPYDTISRKAHKSSGSGARVSDTRQAAQAGDTPTPGSAATGEHVPTIDRIWRFLSSMRLAIGLILGIAGLSLVGVLVAQAPAGMTTASEEYLQWLQRVRPRYGAWTDLLSALQLFTVASSIWMRVLLALLAVSTFVCTLNRWPRIWSTVFAPTVRVDDEMLAGLPARREGTVRPRGEPQGELVATLSRRGYRVRVERDEAATYVYADRFRHARLGTLVAHFALVGILAGTVASSLWGFRDDEFVIPEGSTRSVGFGTTLSVRADAFVDEYYEAGGPKDYRSDIVLLDRGIEVARKTIRVNDPLIYGGIRFHQSFYGPAVVMDVRDATGNVLYQDGVAMPGLEGIFHVTGTQYVAQLIGPSGDPADTPAPGQIRADVYTMRAGRVAQVGSEILTLGQPKEIAGLTYTFVRERQFTGLSVVSDPGAPIIWITSALFVLGMAATFYFPFPRVWARFSTAPSGGLNAIVAGTQGRGGDFRRELDGIVRDAHGWVEPRTPLAVGTVTADPGPTARLAKRSGRR
;
A
#
# COMPACT_ATOMS: atom_id res chain seq x y z
N SER A 1 -55.84 5.32 36.87
CA SER A 1 -57.32 5.45 36.85
C SER A 1 -57.77 5.50 35.39
N ARG A 2 -58.81 4.73 35.05
CA ARG A 2 -59.24 4.33 33.70
C ARG A 2 -60.02 5.41 32.92
N MET A 3 -60.17 5.13 31.62
CA MET A 3 -61.24 5.51 30.66
C MET A 3 -61.08 6.85 29.92
N ARG A 4 -60.82 6.85 28.60
CA ARG A 4 -61.67 6.57 27.41
C ARG A 4 -62.58 7.77 27.04
N HIS A 5 -62.32 8.38 25.88
CA HIS A 5 -63.30 8.53 24.79
C HIS A 5 -62.66 9.16 23.53
N SER A 6 -62.90 8.51 22.38
CA SER A 6 -62.97 9.11 21.05
C SER A 6 -64.40 8.83 20.55
N PRO A 7 -64.99 9.66 19.67
CA PRO A 7 -65.06 9.23 18.27
C PRO A 7 -65.12 10.35 17.18
N SER A 8 -64.88 9.91 15.93
CA SER A 8 -65.41 10.39 14.63
C SER A 8 -64.99 11.76 14.07
N LYS A 9 -64.93 12.02 12.75
CA LYS A 9 -64.65 11.34 11.46
C LYS A 9 -65.05 12.38 10.38
N CYS A 10 -64.23 12.56 9.33
CA CYS A 10 -64.52 13.02 7.94
C CYS A 10 -63.31 13.84 7.40
N CYS A 11 -62.48 13.38 6.46
CA CYS A 11 -62.66 12.96 5.05
C CYS A 11 -62.45 14.10 4.03
N ALA A 12 -61.33 14.05 3.30
CA ALA A 12 -61.08 14.38 1.88
C ALA A 12 -59.56 14.63 1.70
N SER A 13 -58.76 13.65 1.24
CA SER A 13 -58.46 13.27 -0.16
C SER A 13 -57.60 14.28 -0.94
N SER A 14 -56.33 13.95 -1.19
CA SER A 14 -55.73 13.93 -2.54
C SER A 14 -54.30 13.39 -2.49
N SER A 15 -54.10 12.36 -3.31
CA SER A 15 -52.91 11.61 -3.66
C SER A 15 -51.86 12.39 -4.45
N HIS A 16 -50.56 12.12 -4.23
CA HIS A 16 -49.57 11.99 -5.30
C HIS A 16 -48.35 11.13 -4.86
N THR A 17 -48.37 9.91 -5.38
CA THR A 17 -47.33 9.02 -5.95
C THR A 17 -45.85 9.40 -5.82
N ILE A 18 -45.04 8.47 -5.28
CA ILE A 18 -43.57 8.40 -5.38
C ILE A 18 -43.23 7.24 -6.34
N PRO A 19 -42.31 7.39 -7.31
CA PRO A 19 -42.07 6.34 -8.30
C PRO A 19 -41.20 5.20 -7.75
N ALA A 20 -41.64 3.98 -8.05
CA ALA A 20 -40.92 2.74 -7.88
C ALA A 20 -39.79 2.59 -8.92
N PHE A 21 -38.66 2.02 -8.50
CA PHE A 21 -37.59 1.59 -9.40
C PHE A 21 -38.01 0.35 -10.21
N PRO A 22 -37.55 0.22 -11.47
CA PRO A 22 -38.02 -0.81 -12.38
C PRO A 22 -37.42 -2.19 -12.09
N ALA A 23 -38.25 -3.22 -12.32
CA ALA A 23 -37.88 -4.62 -12.36
C ALA A 23 -36.78 -4.91 -13.41
N PRO A 24 -35.93 -5.92 -13.21
CA PRO A 24 -34.93 -6.30 -14.20
C PRO A 24 -35.59 -6.92 -15.43
N CYS A 25 -35.23 -6.40 -16.60
CA CYS A 25 -35.59 -6.94 -17.91
C CYS A 25 -35.14 -8.40 -18.04
N THR A 26 -36.11 -9.30 -18.18
CA THR A 26 -35.90 -10.66 -18.68
C THR A 26 -35.52 -10.61 -20.16
N ASN A 27 -34.25 -10.89 -20.47
CA ASN A 27 -33.83 -11.21 -21.84
C ASN A 27 -34.26 -12.64 -22.17
N THR A 28 -35.46 -12.79 -22.73
CA THR A 28 -35.91 -14.02 -23.40
C THR A 28 -35.34 -14.05 -24.81
N ILE A 29 -34.28 -14.84 -25.05
CA ILE A 29 -33.92 -15.30 -26.39
C ILE A 29 -34.64 -16.63 -26.60
N ARG A 30 -35.62 -16.63 -27.50
CA ARG A 30 -36.33 -17.82 -27.97
C ARG A 30 -35.45 -18.49 -29.03
N SER A 31 -34.96 -19.70 -28.78
CA SER A 31 -34.43 -20.57 -29.84
C SER A 31 -35.58 -21.41 -30.39
N PRO A 32 -35.74 -21.56 -31.71
CA PRO A 32 -36.71 -22.46 -32.30
C PRO A 32 -36.11 -23.86 -32.26
N ASP A 33 -36.62 -24.72 -31.38
CA ASP A 33 -36.86 -26.15 -31.64
C ASP A 33 -37.22 -26.83 -30.32
N GLY A 34 -38.53 -27.05 -30.14
CA GLY A 34 -39.07 -27.82 -29.04
C GLY A 34 -38.81 -29.30 -29.25
N ARG A 35 -37.85 -29.85 -28.49
CA ARG A 35 -37.80 -31.27 -28.14
C ARG A 35 -37.29 -31.45 -26.72
N THR A 36 -38.09 -32.14 -25.92
CA THR A 36 -37.75 -32.71 -24.61
C THR A 36 -37.16 -34.10 -24.80
N GLU A 37 -35.99 -34.38 -24.22
CA GLU A 37 -35.62 -35.69 -23.66
C GLU A 37 -34.57 -35.54 -22.54
N PRO A 38 -34.52 -36.48 -21.57
CA PRO A 38 -33.82 -36.29 -20.31
C PRO A 38 -32.39 -36.87 -20.35
N ARG A 39 -31.44 -36.21 -19.68
CA ARG A 39 -30.22 -36.88 -19.25
C ARG A 39 -29.60 -36.26 -18.00
N THR A 40 -29.44 -37.12 -17.01
CA THR A 40 -28.65 -37.01 -15.78
C THR A 40 -27.16 -36.82 -16.07
N SER A 41 -26.48 -35.93 -15.33
CA SER A 41 -25.30 -36.22 -14.48
C SER A 41 -24.47 -34.95 -14.20
N GLU A 42 -24.33 -34.65 -12.92
CA GLU A 42 -23.09 -34.36 -12.19
C GLU A 42 -22.07 -33.28 -12.64
N ARG A 43 -21.65 -32.56 -11.58
CA ARG A 43 -20.34 -31.91 -11.30
C ARG A 43 -20.11 -30.44 -11.69
N SER A 44 -19.60 -29.77 -10.65
CA SER A 44 -18.89 -28.49 -10.58
C SER A 44 -19.76 -27.22 -10.52
N GLY A 45 -19.96 -26.74 -9.30
CA GLY A 45 -20.45 -25.40 -9.03
C GLY A 45 -19.86 -24.92 -7.72
N ALA A 46 -18.70 -24.25 -7.78
CA ALA A 46 -18.21 -23.28 -6.80
C ALA A 46 -16.82 -22.81 -7.23
N GLU A 47 -16.77 -21.82 -8.13
CA GLU A 47 -15.70 -20.82 -8.22
C GLU A 47 -16.10 -19.88 -9.34
N HIS A 48 -16.63 -18.70 -8.98
CA HIS A 48 -16.70 -17.43 -9.73
C HIS A 48 -17.96 -16.65 -9.29
N ALA A 49 -17.87 -16.00 -8.12
CA ALA A 49 -18.72 -14.86 -7.77
C ALA A 49 -18.05 -14.06 -6.64
N ASP A 50 -17.41 -12.94 -7.01
CA ASP A 50 -17.44 -11.62 -6.32
C ASP A 50 -16.34 -10.74 -6.96
N ALA A 51 -16.68 -9.92 -7.97
CA ALA A 51 -17.21 -8.55 -7.86
C ALA A 51 -16.14 -7.58 -7.30
N CYS A 52 -15.53 -6.65 -8.05
CA CYS A 52 -16.09 -5.70 -9.03
C CYS A 52 -17.29 -4.91 -8.48
N SER A 53 -17.02 -3.89 -7.65
CA SER A 53 -17.68 -2.57 -7.72
C SER A 53 -17.01 -1.53 -6.81
N ALA A 54 -16.99 -0.27 -7.32
CA ALA A 54 -16.49 1.01 -6.79
C ALA A 54 -15.06 1.36 -7.24
N LEU A 55 -14.82 2.23 -8.23
CA LEU A 55 -15.35 3.59 -8.36
C LEU A 55 -15.37 4.03 -9.85
N VAL A 56 -16.55 4.32 -10.38
CA VAL A 56 -16.75 5.07 -11.63
C VAL A 56 -17.04 6.52 -11.25
N VAL A 57 -16.04 7.40 -11.35
CA VAL A 57 -16.22 8.84 -11.59
C VAL A 57 -15.01 9.32 -12.39
N LEU A 58 -15.23 9.61 -13.67
CA LEU A 58 -14.61 10.66 -14.51
C LEU A 58 -14.53 10.18 -15.97
N GLY A 59 -15.60 10.48 -16.72
CA GLY A 59 -15.59 10.46 -18.17
C GLY A 59 -15.06 11.78 -18.74
N ALA A 60 -14.29 11.63 -19.83
CA ALA A 60 -14.09 12.58 -20.93
C ALA A 60 -13.25 13.85 -20.69
N SER A 61 -11.98 13.78 -21.09
CA SER A 61 -11.38 14.76 -22.01
C SER A 61 -10.22 14.11 -22.78
N HIS A 62 -10.50 13.70 -24.01
CA HIS A 62 -9.51 13.29 -25.00
C HIS A 62 -8.62 14.51 -25.35
N ARG A 63 -7.32 14.44 -25.04
CA ARG A 63 -6.28 15.19 -25.76
C ARG A 63 -5.10 14.29 -26.04
N SER A 64 -4.65 14.35 -27.29
CA SER A 64 -3.56 13.63 -27.91
C SER A 64 -2.31 13.55 -27.04
N LEU A 65 -1.83 12.33 -26.78
CA LEU A 65 -0.50 12.06 -26.26
C LEU A 65 0.52 12.26 -27.39
N SER A 66 1.16 13.43 -27.41
CA SER A 66 2.42 13.65 -28.11
C SER A 66 3.56 13.27 -27.16
N THR A 67 4.38 12.32 -27.57
CA THR A 67 5.61 11.90 -26.89
C THR A 67 6.62 13.04 -26.88
N GLU A 68 6.75 13.75 -25.76
CA GLU A 68 7.79 14.75 -25.57
C GLU A 68 8.93 14.16 -24.72
N VAL A 69 10.00 13.77 -25.42
CA VAL A 69 11.28 13.34 -24.87
C VAL A 69 11.91 14.52 -24.15
N GLN A 70 11.94 14.50 -22.82
CA GLN A 70 12.67 15.47 -22.01
C GLN A 70 14.18 15.33 -22.24
N ARG A 71 14.75 16.26 -23.01
CA ARG A 71 16.20 16.47 -23.11
C ARG A 71 16.72 17.29 -21.92
N PRO A 72 17.90 16.95 -21.37
CA PRO A 72 18.57 17.77 -20.37
C PRO A 72 19.31 18.95 -21.03
N TYR A 73 18.96 20.18 -20.67
CA TYR A 73 19.76 21.41 -20.85
C TYR A 73 20.26 21.81 -19.45
N ASP A 74 21.47 22.29 -19.17
CA ASP A 74 22.43 23.03 -19.98
C ASP A 74 23.86 22.94 -19.41
N THR A 75 24.86 23.15 -20.27
CA THR A 75 26.15 23.75 -19.91
C THR A 75 26.64 24.53 -21.12
N ILE A 76 26.60 25.87 -21.08
CA ILE A 76 27.23 26.73 -22.09
C ILE A 76 28.09 27.82 -21.42
N SER A 77 29.28 27.94 -21.99
CA SER A 77 30.49 28.69 -21.62
C SER A 77 30.37 30.20 -21.42
N ARG A 78 31.21 30.73 -20.52
CA ARG A 78 31.61 32.14 -20.46
C ARG A 78 32.85 32.40 -21.35
N LYS A 79 32.80 33.47 -22.17
CA LYS A 79 33.96 34.24 -22.66
C LYS A 79 33.66 35.71 -22.41
N ALA A 80 34.52 36.42 -21.69
CA ALA A 80 34.54 37.88 -21.66
C ALA A 80 35.93 38.44 -21.35
N HIS A 81 36.22 39.56 -21.99
CA HIS A 81 37.47 40.31 -22.10
C HIS A 81 38.03 40.87 -20.78
N LYS A 82 39.37 40.98 -20.72
CA LYS A 82 40.13 41.79 -19.75
C LYS A 82 40.29 43.22 -20.25
N SER A 83 40.09 44.21 -19.36
CA SER A 83 40.76 45.52 -19.43
C SER A 83 41.19 45.96 -18.03
N SER A 84 42.42 46.48 -17.99
CA SER A 84 43.23 46.88 -16.83
C SER A 84 42.86 48.26 -16.30
N GLY A 85 43.08 48.50 -15.00
CA GLY A 85 43.08 49.83 -14.37
C GLY A 85 43.41 49.76 -12.87
N SER A 86 44.58 50.25 -12.50
CA SER A 86 45.23 50.18 -11.18
C SER A 86 44.92 51.43 -10.32
N GLY A 87 44.89 51.30 -8.98
CA GLY A 87 45.31 52.40 -8.11
C GLY A 87 44.77 52.46 -6.67
N ALA A 88 45.64 52.12 -5.73
CA ALA A 88 45.83 52.69 -4.37
C ALA A 88 44.95 52.26 -3.16
N ARG A 89 45.68 52.05 -2.05
CA ARG A 89 45.31 51.58 -0.70
C ARG A 89 44.67 52.68 0.17
N VAL A 90 43.92 52.31 1.21
CA VAL A 90 44.30 52.33 2.64
C VAL A 90 43.18 51.67 3.48
N SER A 91 43.63 51.02 4.54
CA SER A 91 43.02 50.11 5.52
C SER A 91 41.85 50.65 6.37
N ASP A 92 40.86 49.79 6.68
CA ASP A 92 40.55 49.40 8.07
C ASP A 92 39.57 48.19 8.17
N THR A 93 39.39 47.69 9.38
CA THR A 93 39.31 46.27 9.77
C THR A 93 37.89 45.68 9.96
N ARG A 94 37.74 44.36 9.68
CA ARG A 94 36.77 43.33 10.21
C ARG A 94 35.65 42.78 9.29
N GLN A 95 35.88 41.59 8.73
CA GLN A 95 34.96 40.48 8.36
C GLN A 95 35.77 39.55 7.42
N ALA A 96 35.57 38.25 7.21
CA ALA A 96 34.64 37.23 7.63
C ALA A 96 35.32 35.88 7.28
N ALA A 97 34.88 34.80 7.92
CA ALA A 97 35.33 33.45 7.58
C ALA A 97 34.78 33.01 6.21
N GLN A 98 35.70 32.51 5.40
CA GLN A 98 35.57 31.50 4.33
C GLN A 98 35.04 31.96 2.96
N ALA A 99 36.01 32.41 2.16
CA ALA A 99 36.00 32.37 0.70
C ALA A 99 36.28 30.94 0.20
N GLY A 100 35.61 30.56 -0.89
CA GLY A 100 35.99 29.42 -1.72
C GLY A 100 37.06 29.84 -2.73
N ASP A 101 38.14 29.08 -2.79
CA ASP A 101 39.21 29.22 -3.78
C ASP A 101 38.91 28.43 -5.06
N THR A 102 39.06 29.11 -6.19
CA THR A 102 39.27 28.53 -7.52
C THR A 102 40.68 27.93 -7.66
N PRO A 103 40.86 26.83 -8.43
CA PRO A 103 42.12 26.08 -8.47
C PRO A 103 43.17 26.69 -9.43
N THR A 104 44.42 26.72 -8.96
CA THR A 104 45.65 26.93 -9.74
C THR A 104 46.05 25.61 -10.42
N PRO A 105 46.52 25.59 -11.68
CA PRO A 105 46.95 24.37 -12.33
C PRO A 105 48.36 23.98 -11.86
N GLY A 106 48.50 22.77 -11.33
CA GLY A 106 49.80 22.15 -11.05
C GLY A 106 50.10 21.97 -9.56
N SER A 107 49.48 20.96 -8.95
CA SER A 107 50.11 20.18 -7.88
C SER A 107 49.45 18.80 -7.85
N ALA A 108 50.29 17.77 -7.68
CA ALA A 108 49.95 16.37 -7.86
C ALA A 108 48.73 15.94 -7.01
N ALA A 109 47.85 15.17 -7.65
CA ALA A 109 46.72 14.51 -7.02
C ALA A 109 47.18 13.60 -5.88
N THR A 110 46.98 14.06 -4.65
CA THR A 110 46.86 13.17 -3.49
C THR A 110 45.39 12.84 -3.37
N GLY A 111 45.04 11.58 -3.65
CA GLY A 111 43.66 11.11 -3.56
C GLY A 111 43.18 11.20 -2.13
N GLU A 112 42.32 12.18 -1.82
CA GLU A 112 41.56 12.18 -0.58
C GLU A 112 40.75 10.88 -0.53
N HIS A 113 41.08 10.02 0.43
CA HIS A 113 40.29 8.85 0.75
C HIS A 113 38.93 9.31 1.27
N VAL A 114 37.98 9.56 0.37
CA VAL A 114 36.58 9.73 0.74
C VAL A 114 36.19 8.48 1.55
N PRO A 115 35.80 8.63 2.83
CA PRO A 115 35.46 7.52 3.71
C PRO A 115 34.50 6.56 3.01
N THR A 116 34.68 5.26 3.21
CA THR A 116 33.80 4.23 2.61
C THR A 116 32.32 4.50 2.90
N ILE A 117 32.03 5.06 4.08
CA ILE A 117 30.70 5.48 4.51
C ILE A 117 30.09 6.54 3.59
N ASP A 118 30.87 7.54 3.18
CA ASP A 118 30.38 8.63 2.30
C ASP A 118 30.12 8.13 0.87
N ARG A 119 30.83 7.09 0.42
CA ARG A 119 30.51 6.44 -0.86
C ARG A 119 29.21 5.66 -0.79
N ILE A 120 29.01 4.88 0.28
CA ILE A 120 27.78 4.12 0.52
C ILE A 120 26.60 5.08 0.66
N TRP A 121 26.74 6.17 1.41
CA TRP A 121 25.70 7.18 1.57
C TRP A 121 25.32 7.84 0.24
N ARG A 122 26.30 8.23 -0.59
CA ARG A 122 26.04 8.78 -1.93
C ARG A 122 25.38 7.80 -2.88
N PHE A 123 25.73 6.51 -2.77
CA PHE A 123 25.07 5.45 -3.54
C PHE A 123 23.60 5.29 -3.12
N LEU A 124 23.33 5.14 -1.81
CA LEU A 124 21.98 4.94 -1.27
C LEU A 124 21.08 6.18 -1.43
N SER A 125 21.65 7.38 -1.46
CA SER A 125 20.93 8.64 -1.71
C SER A 125 20.73 8.95 -3.22
N SER A 126 21.13 8.06 -4.12
CA SER A 126 20.98 8.27 -5.56
C SER A 126 19.53 8.05 -6.02
N MET A 127 18.93 9.08 -6.61
CA MET A 127 17.58 8.96 -7.21
C MET A 127 17.56 7.97 -8.39
N ARG A 128 18.69 7.78 -9.08
CA ARG A 128 18.81 6.79 -10.17
C ARG A 128 18.74 5.36 -9.63
N LEU A 129 19.35 5.11 -8.46
CA LEU A 129 19.27 3.82 -7.80
C LEU A 129 17.81 3.53 -7.40
N ALA A 130 17.15 4.48 -6.73
CA ALA A 130 15.76 4.31 -6.31
C ALA A 130 14.82 4.00 -7.49
N ILE A 131 14.93 4.74 -8.60
CA ILE A 131 14.15 4.48 -9.81
C ILE A 131 14.48 3.10 -10.40
N GLY A 132 15.77 2.74 -10.47
CA GLY A 132 16.20 1.43 -10.94
C GLY A 132 15.64 0.28 -10.10
N LEU A 133 15.63 0.43 -8.77
CA LEU A 133 15.04 -0.56 -7.85
C LEU A 133 13.54 -0.70 -8.06
N ILE A 134 12.81 0.40 -8.18
CA ILE A 134 11.36 0.38 -8.44
C ILE A 134 11.07 -0.35 -9.75
N LEU A 135 11.77 0.00 -10.84
CA LEU A 135 11.58 -0.64 -12.15
C LEU A 135 11.98 -2.12 -12.12
N GLY A 136 13.06 -2.46 -11.42
CA GLY A 136 13.51 -3.85 -11.26
C GLY A 136 12.50 -4.70 -10.48
N ILE A 137 12.01 -4.21 -9.35
CA ILE A 137 10.98 -4.88 -8.55
C ILE A 137 9.70 -5.04 -9.37
N ALA A 138 9.26 -4.00 -10.10
CA ALA A 138 8.08 -4.07 -10.96
C ALA A 138 8.25 -5.12 -12.07
N GLY A 139 9.40 -5.15 -12.73
CA GLY A 139 9.71 -6.13 -13.78
C GLY A 139 9.74 -7.57 -13.25
N LEU A 140 10.38 -7.80 -12.10
CA LEU A 140 10.43 -9.13 -11.47
C LEU A 140 9.06 -9.57 -10.94
N SER A 141 8.26 -8.63 -10.43
CA SER A 141 6.88 -8.91 -10.01
C SER A 141 6.01 -9.30 -11.21
N LEU A 142 6.21 -8.68 -12.38
CA LEU A 142 5.53 -9.08 -13.62
C LEU A 142 5.88 -10.53 -14.01
N VAL A 143 7.13 -10.96 -13.84
CA VAL A 143 7.51 -12.38 -14.06
C VAL A 143 6.72 -13.31 -13.14
N GLY A 144 6.53 -12.92 -11.87
CA GLY A 144 5.71 -13.69 -10.92
C GLY A 144 4.24 -13.83 -11.33
N VAL A 145 3.69 -12.88 -12.08
CA VAL A 145 2.33 -12.96 -12.63
C VAL A 145 2.25 -13.93 -13.82
N LEU A 146 3.33 -14.07 -14.59
CA LEU A 146 3.37 -14.92 -15.79
C LEU A 146 3.67 -16.40 -15.49
N VAL A 147 4.20 -16.69 -14.32
CA VAL A 147 4.60 -18.05 -13.89
C VAL A 147 3.67 -18.53 -12.77
N ALA A 148 3.31 -19.82 -12.77
CA ALA A 148 2.49 -20.42 -11.72
C ALA A 148 3.08 -20.14 -10.33
N GLN A 149 2.31 -19.56 -9.43
CA GLN A 149 2.76 -19.30 -8.06
C GLN A 149 2.30 -20.43 -7.15
N ALA A 150 3.18 -20.86 -6.24
CA ALA A 150 2.81 -21.74 -5.16
C ALA A 150 1.82 -21.00 -4.22
N PRO A 151 0.86 -21.73 -3.62
CA PRO A 151 -0.01 -21.17 -2.60
C PRO A 151 0.77 -20.46 -1.49
N ALA A 152 0.18 -19.37 -0.97
CA ALA A 152 0.78 -18.61 0.11
C ALA A 152 0.99 -19.49 1.35
N GLY A 153 2.09 -19.28 2.08
CA GLY A 153 2.43 -20.04 3.28
C GLY A 153 3.33 -21.26 3.04
N MET A 154 3.34 -21.81 1.82
CA MET A 154 4.25 -22.92 1.47
C MET A 154 5.70 -22.43 1.41
N THR A 155 6.57 -23.04 2.22
CA THR A 155 8.02 -22.81 2.12
C THR A 155 8.62 -23.79 1.12
N THR A 156 9.71 -23.41 0.45
CA THR A 156 10.40 -24.30 -0.50
C THR A 156 10.97 -25.56 0.15
N ALA A 157 11.00 -25.63 1.48
CA ALA A 157 11.42 -26.78 2.28
C ALA A 157 10.25 -27.68 2.73
N SER A 158 9.00 -27.24 2.58
CA SER A 158 7.82 -28.00 3.01
C SER A 158 7.52 -29.17 2.06
N GLU A 159 7.00 -30.26 2.62
CA GLU A 159 6.57 -31.43 1.84
C GLU A 159 5.41 -31.09 0.88
N GLU A 160 4.50 -30.23 1.33
CA GLU A 160 3.40 -29.68 0.52
C GLU A 160 3.92 -28.97 -0.74
N TYR A 161 5.01 -28.19 -0.62
CA TYR A 161 5.62 -27.52 -1.77
C TYR A 161 6.18 -28.55 -2.76
N LEU A 162 6.80 -29.62 -2.28
CA LEU A 162 7.32 -30.69 -3.15
C LEU A 162 6.18 -31.41 -3.88
N GLN A 163 5.06 -31.68 -3.21
CA GLN A 163 3.87 -32.25 -3.84
C GLN A 163 3.25 -31.29 -4.87
N TRP A 164 3.15 -30.01 -4.53
CA TRP A 164 2.74 -28.97 -5.48
C TRP A 164 3.68 -28.94 -6.70
N LEU A 165 5.00 -29.02 -6.49
CA LEU A 165 6.01 -29.01 -7.54
C LEU A 165 5.82 -30.19 -8.51
N GLN A 166 5.49 -31.38 -8.02
CA GLN A 166 5.16 -32.53 -8.88
C GLN A 166 3.92 -32.28 -9.75
N ARG A 167 2.91 -31.57 -9.23
CA ARG A 167 1.70 -31.23 -10.00
C ARG A 167 1.97 -30.23 -11.13
N VAL A 168 2.88 -29.28 -10.94
CA VAL A 168 3.24 -28.30 -11.98
C VAL A 168 4.35 -28.76 -12.91
N ARG A 169 5.12 -29.79 -12.53
CA ARG A 169 6.22 -30.34 -13.34
C ARG A 169 5.83 -30.70 -14.78
N PRO A 170 4.65 -31.29 -15.08
CA PRO A 170 4.23 -31.54 -16.46
C PRO A 170 4.13 -30.28 -17.33
N ARG A 171 3.85 -29.11 -16.74
CA ARG A 171 3.73 -27.83 -17.47
C ARG A 171 5.08 -27.24 -17.86
N TYR A 172 6.09 -27.36 -16.99
CA TYR A 172 7.40 -26.72 -17.16
C TYR A 172 8.52 -27.70 -17.53
N GLY A 173 8.27 -29.01 -17.42
CA GLY A 173 9.23 -30.06 -17.76
C GLY A 173 10.55 -29.93 -17.01
N ALA A 174 11.66 -30.03 -17.74
CA ALA A 174 13.02 -29.91 -17.19
C ALA A 174 13.31 -28.53 -16.56
N TRP A 175 12.55 -27.49 -16.90
CA TRP A 175 12.74 -26.15 -16.33
C TRP A 175 12.21 -26.04 -14.90
N THR A 176 11.36 -26.95 -14.46
CA THR A 176 10.69 -26.89 -13.14
C THR A 176 11.69 -26.73 -12.01
N ASP A 177 12.75 -27.52 -12.00
CA ASP A 177 13.73 -27.51 -10.90
C ASP A 177 14.56 -26.23 -10.91
N LEU A 178 14.89 -25.69 -12.09
CA LEU A 178 15.58 -24.40 -12.23
C LEU A 178 14.70 -23.24 -11.76
N LEU A 179 13.43 -23.19 -12.20
CA LEU A 179 12.49 -22.15 -11.81
C LEU A 179 12.23 -22.16 -10.29
N SER A 180 12.17 -23.36 -9.70
CA SER A 180 12.08 -23.55 -8.26
C SER A 180 13.34 -23.07 -7.53
N ALA A 181 14.53 -23.42 -8.03
CA ALA A 181 15.81 -22.99 -7.44
C ALA A 181 15.99 -21.46 -7.49
N LEU A 182 15.50 -20.82 -8.55
CA LEU A 182 15.47 -19.35 -8.67
C LEU A 182 14.34 -18.69 -7.86
N GLN A 183 13.52 -19.47 -7.16
CA GLN A 183 12.35 -19.02 -6.39
C GLN A 183 11.31 -18.29 -7.23
N LEU A 184 11.18 -18.61 -8.52
CA LEU A 184 10.22 -17.98 -9.44
C LEU A 184 8.78 -18.47 -9.24
N PHE A 185 8.59 -19.58 -8.55
CA PHE A 185 7.29 -20.06 -8.09
C PHE A 185 6.84 -19.43 -6.77
N THR A 186 7.73 -18.69 -6.09
CA THR A 186 7.49 -18.08 -4.77
C THR A 186 8.03 -16.66 -4.74
N VAL A 187 7.77 -15.88 -5.81
CA VAL A 187 8.38 -14.56 -6.05
C VAL A 187 8.20 -13.62 -4.86
N ALA A 188 6.99 -13.54 -4.30
CA ALA A 188 6.64 -12.64 -3.20
C ALA A 188 7.43 -12.93 -1.91
N SER A 189 7.76 -14.20 -1.65
CA SER A 189 8.49 -14.64 -0.45
C SER A 189 9.98 -14.90 -0.68
N SER A 190 10.45 -14.79 -1.92
CA SER A 190 11.83 -15.07 -2.32
C SER A 190 12.86 -14.16 -1.63
N ILE A 191 14.08 -14.66 -1.44
CA ILE A 191 15.13 -13.93 -0.72
C ILE A 191 15.58 -12.70 -1.49
N TRP A 192 15.68 -12.82 -2.82
CA TRP A 192 16.08 -11.72 -3.69
C TRP A 192 15.01 -10.61 -3.70
N MET A 193 13.72 -10.95 -3.68
CA MET A 193 12.65 -9.95 -3.61
C MET A 193 12.69 -9.21 -2.27
N ARG A 194 12.88 -9.92 -1.15
CA ARG A 194 13.04 -9.30 0.17
C ARG A 194 14.25 -8.37 0.23
N VAL A 195 15.39 -8.77 -0.34
CA VAL A 195 16.60 -7.93 -0.41
C VAL A 195 16.35 -6.68 -1.24
N LEU A 196 15.68 -6.79 -2.39
CA LEU A 196 15.34 -5.63 -3.22
C LEU A 196 14.38 -4.67 -2.50
N LEU A 197 13.35 -5.18 -1.85
CA LEU A 197 12.41 -4.38 -1.05
C LEU A 197 13.12 -3.70 0.13
N ALA A 198 14.00 -4.41 0.83
CA ALA A 198 14.80 -3.85 1.92
C ALA A 198 15.74 -2.75 1.42
N LEU A 199 16.41 -2.97 0.29
CA LEU A 199 17.30 -1.99 -0.32
C LEU A 199 16.52 -0.74 -0.80
N LEU A 200 15.32 -0.93 -1.36
CA LEU A 200 14.42 0.17 -1.72
C LEU A 200 13.99 0.95 -0.49
N ALA A 201 13.65 0.28 0.61
CA ALA A 201 13.28 0.92 1.88
C ALA A 201 14.42 1.79 2.43
N VAL A 202 15.63 1.22 2.50
CA VAL A 202 16.84 1.91 2.97
C VAL A 202 17.19 3.09 2.06
N SER A 203 17.17 2.89 0.74
CA SER A 203 17.45 3.97 -0.22
C SER A 203 16.42 5.10 -0.09
N THR A 204 15.13 4.77 0.04
CA THR A 204 14.06 5.75 0.22
C THR A 204 14.25 6.55 1.51
N PHE A 205 14.60 5.88 2.61
CA PHE A 205 14.88 6.53 3.89
C PHE A 205 16.08 7.47 3.81
N VAL A 206 17.21 7.00 3.28
CA VAL A 206 18.45 7.80 3.13
C VAL A 206 18.24 8.98 2.18
N CYS A 207 17.56 8.78 1.05
CA CYS A 207 17.18 9.87 0.13
C CYS A 207 16.33 10.93 0.84
N THR A 208 15.40 10.50 1.69
CA THR A 208 14.51 11.41 2.44
C THR A 208 15.28 12.21 3.48
N LEU A 209 16.17 11.56 4.25
CA LEU A 209 17.04 12.23 5.22
C LEU A 209 17.97 13.25 4.54
N ASN A 210 18.59 12.90 3.41
CA ASN A 210 19.47 13.81 2.68
C ASN A 210 18.73 15.04 2.14
N ARG A 211 17.45 14.89 1.80
CA ARG A 211 16.61 15.97 1.25
C ARG A 211 15.95 16.83 2.32
N TRP A 212 15.83 16.33 3.55
CA TRP A 212 15.15 17.00 4.66
C TRP A 212 15.66 18.42 4.94
N PRO A 213 16.98 18.68 5.12
CA PRO A 213 17.45 20.01 5.54
C PRO A 213 17.08 21.10 4.56
N ARG A 214 17.20 20.81 3.26
CA ARG A 214 16.86 21.75 2.18
C ARG A 214 15.36 22.01 2.10
N ILE A 215 14.51 21.00 2.29
CA ILE A 215 13.07 21.22 2.32
C ILE A 215 12.70 22.02 3.57
N TRP A 216 13.26 21.69 4.72
CA TRP A 216 13.01 22.39 5.97
C TRP A 216 13.38 23.87 5.88
N SER A 217 14.59 24.20 5.42
CA SER A 217 15.03 25.58 5.28
C SER A 217 14.13 26.37 4.34
N THR A 218 13.68 25.79 3.23
CA THR A 218 12.80 26.50 2.30
C THR A 218 11.39 26.79 2.83
N VAL A 219 10.93 26.04 3.85
CA VAL A 219 9.62 26.23 4.48
C VAL A 219 9.71 27.22 5.64
N PHE A 220 10.74 27.11 6.47
CA PHE A 220 10.82 27.89 7.71
C PHE A 220 11.74 29.12 7.60
N ALA A 221 12.76 29.07 6.75
CA ALA A 221 13.74 30.13 6.51
C ALA A 221 13.91 30.45 5.01
N PRO A 222 12.84 30.92 4.32
CA PRO A 222 12.93 31.26 2.91
C PRO A 222 13.85 32.46 2.66
N THR A 223 14.62 32.39 1.58
CA THR A 223 15.46 33.48 1.08
C THR A 223 14.59 34.62 0.53
N VAL A 224 14.72 35.80 1.13
CA VAL A 224 13.99 37.02 0.73
C VAL A 224 14.77 37.84 -0.29
N ARG A 225 16.07 38.05 -0.05
CA ARG A 225 16.98 38.79 -0.95
C ARG A 225 17.41 37.90 -2.10
N VAL A 226 17.12 38.34 -3.32
CA VAL A 226 17.41 37.60 -4.55
C VAL A 226 18.02 38.54 -5.59
N ASP A 227 18.97 38.04 -6.37
CA ASP A 227 19.64 38.81 -7.43
C ASP A 227 18.85 38.75 -8.75
N ASP A 228 19.29 39.54 -9.74
CA ASP A 228 18.66 39.58 -11.05
C ASP A 228 18.81 38.26 -11.81
N GLU A 229 19.91 37.54 -11.58
CA GLU A 229 20.17 36.25 -12.20
C GLU A 229 19.15 35.20 -11.73
N MET A 230 18.87 35.14 -10.42
CA MET A 230 17.83 34.28 -9.87
C MET A 230 16.43 34.69 -10.37
N LEU A 231 16.13 35.98 -10.43
CA LEU A 231 14.84 36.47 -10.93
C LEU A 231 14.65 36.17 -12.43
N ALA A 232 15.71 36.24 -13.22
CA ALA A 232 15.72 35.91 -14.64
C ALA A 232 15.48 34.41 -14.89
N GLY A 233 15.93 33.54 -13.98
CA GLY A 233 15.72 32.09 -14.05
C GLY A 233 14.30 31.63 -13.68
N LEU A 234 13.42 32.50 -13.18
CA LEU A 234 12.07 32.12 -12.77
C LEU A 234 11.09 32.07 -13.97
N PRO A 235 10.21 31.05 -14.02
CA PRO A 235 9.39 30.77 -15.22
C PRO A 235 8.29 31.81 -15.49
N ALA A 236 7.86 32.53 -14.46
CA ALA A 236 6.92 33.64 -14.56
C ALA A 236 7.60 34.91 -14.04
N ARG A 237 7.71 35.93 -14.90
CA ARG A 237 8.42 37.18 -14.62
C ARG A 237 7.73 38.36 -15.30
N ARG A 238 7.65 39.48 -14.59
CA ARG A 238 7.25 40.79 -15.10
C ARG A 238 8.24 41.83 -14.61
N GLU A 239 8.61 42.73 -15.50
CA GLU A 239 9.50 43.84 -15.21
C GLU A 239 8.88 45.11 -15.79
N GLY A 240 9.00 46.21 -15.05
CA GLY A 240 8.43 47.48 -15.46
C GLY A 240 8.76 48.60 -14.51
N THR A 241 8.49 49.83 -14.94
CA THR A 241 8.60 51.01 -14.07
C THR A 241 7.29 51.20 -13.32
N VAL A 242 7.37 51.38 -12.01
CA VAL A 242 6.22 51.55 -11.12
C VAL A 242 6.24 52.96 -10.53
N ARG A 243 5.06 53.56 -10.37
CA ARG A 243 4.89 54.84 -9.67
C ARG A 243 4.00 54.63 -8.44
N PRO A 244 4.56 54.18 -7.32
CA PRO A 244 3.78 53.87 -6.12
C PRO A 244 3.21 55.15 -5.51
N ARG A 245 2.00 55.08 -4.94
CA ARG A 245 1.39 56.19 -4.17
C ARG A 245 1.98 56.37 -2.76
N GLY A 246 2.88 55.49 -2.35
CA GLY A 246 3.49 55.45 -1.03
C GLY A 246 4.80 54.67 -1.05
N GLU A 247 4.98 53.72 -0.12
CA GLU A 247 6.17 52.87 -0.09
C GLU A 247 6.38 52.14 -1.45
N PRO A 248 7.65 51.93 -1.88
CA PRO A 248 8.01 51.29 -3.15
C PRO A 248 7.20 50.04 -3.52
N GLN A 249 6.93 49.21 -2.51
CA GLN A 249 6.32 47.91 -2.62
C GLN A 249 4.88 47.82 -2.08
N GLY A 250 4.33 48.93 -1.55
CA GLY A 250 3.12 48.92 -0.73
C GLY A 250 1.89 48.30 -1.41
N GLU A 251 1.64 48.66 -2.67
CA GLU A 251 0.47 48.17 -3.42
C GLU A 251 0.59 46.66 -3.75
N LEU A 252 1.80 46.19 -4.07
CA LEU A 252 2.07 44.76 -4.29
C LEU A 252 1.87 43.95 -2.99
N VAL A 253 2.39 44.43 -1.87
CA VAL A 253 2.23 43.78 -0.55
C VAL A 253 0.76 43.69 -0.18
N ALA A 254 -0.03 44.75 -0.40
CA ALA A 254 -1.47 44.75 -0.14
C ALA A 254 -2.21 43.71 -1.01
N THR A 255 -1.90 43.64 -2.31
CA THR A 255 -2.51 42.67 -3.23
C THR A 255 -2.17 41.24 -2.86
N LEU A 256 -0.90 40.95 -2.56
CA LEU A 256 -0.45 39.62 -2.13
C LEU A 256 -1.15 39.20 -0.83
N SER A 257 -1.23 40.11 0.14
CA SER A 257 -1.89 39.85 1.43
C SER A 257 -3.39 39.57 1.26
N ARG A 258 -4.10 40.34 0.42
CA ARG A 258 -5.52 40.10 0.09
C ARG A 258 -5.76 38.73 -0.54
N ARG A 259 -4.79 38.23 -1.31
CA ARG A 259 -4.84 36.89 -1.94
C ARG A 259 -4.38 35.75 -1.01
N GLY A 260 -4.16 36.04 0.27
CA GLY A 260 -3.81 35.05 1.29
C GLY A 260 -2.35 34.63 1.27
N TYR A 261 -1.47 35.41 0.65
CA TYR A 261 -0.03 35.19 0.76
C TYR A 261 0.49 35.74 2.08
N ARG A 262 1.42 35.02 2.70
CA ARG A 262 2.28 35.57 3.73
C ARG A 262 3.39 36.36 3.05
N VAL A 263 3.56 37.62 3.44
CA VAL A 263 4.55 38.51 2.84
C VAL A 263 5.67 38.83 3.84
N ARG A 264 6.91 38.88 3.35
CA ARG A 264 8.11 39.37 4.05
C ARG A 264 8.74 40.46 3.19
N VAL A 265 9.14 41.55 3.83
CA VAL A 265 9.81 42.66 3.17
C VAL A 265 11.16 42.87 3.85
N GLU A 266 12.21 42.97 3.05
CA GLU A 266 13.54 43.37 3.51
C GLU A 266 14.01 44.56 2.67
N ARG A 267 14.72 45.48 3.31
CA ARG A 267 15.29 46.66 2.66
C ARG A 267 16.79 46.64 2.78
N ASP A 268 17.43 47.07 1.71
CA ASP A 268 18.85 47.37 1.64
C ASP A 268 19.03 48.79 1.06
N GLU A 269 20.24 49.34 1.11
CA GLU A 269 20.54 50.68 0.58
C GLU A 269 20.24 50.79 -0.92
N ALA A 270 20.39 49.69 -1.66
CA ALA A 270 20.22 49.65 -3.11
C ALA A 270 18.80 49.27 -3.59
N ALA A 271 18.04 48.50 -2.79
CA ALA A 271 16.77 47.94 -3.23
C ALA A 271 15.85 47.50 -2.08
N THR A 272 14.55 47.43 -2.37
CA THR A 272 13.56 46.77 -1.52
C THR A 272 13.19 45.40 -2.09
N TYR A 273 13.25 44.37 -1.26
CA TYR A 273 12.94 42.98 -1.59
C TYR A 273 11.63 42.55 -0.94
N VAL A 274 10.78 41.89 -1.71
CA VAL A 274 9.54 41.29 -1.23
C VAL A 274 9.58 39.80 -1.52
N TYR A 275 9.26 39.00 -0.52
CA TYR A 275 9.00 37.58 -0.67
C TYR A 275 7.59 37.27 -0.21
N ALA A 276 6.87 36.47 -0.97
CA ALA A 276 5.54 36.03 -0.60
C ALA A 276 5.33 34.54 -0.88
N ASP A 277 4.74 33.83 0.09
CA ASP A 277 4.42 32.41 0.00
C ASP A 277 2.96 32.11 0.39
N ARG A 278 2.43 31.01 -0.14
CA ARG A 278 1.14 30.44 0.29
C ARG A 278 1.29 28.93 0.38
N PHE A 279 0.59 28.31 1.34
CA PHE A 279 0.63 26.86 1.60
C PHE A 279 2.05 26.27 1.74
N ARG A 280 3.02 27.02 2.27
CA ARG A 280 4.43 26.58 2.38
C ARG A 280 4.62 25.20 3.03
N HIS A 281 3.78 24.85 4.00
CA HIS A 281 3.83 23.57 4.71
C HIS A 281 3.45 22.37 3.82
N ALA A 282 2.71 22.59 2.73
CA ALA A 282 2.38 21.54 1.74
C ALA A 282 3.63 20.86 1.17
N ARG A 283 4.76 21.57 1.13
CA ARG A 283 6.05 21.01 0.70
C ARG A 283 6.59 19.93 1.64
N LEU A 284 6.23 19.97 2.93
CA LEU A 284 6.56 18.91 3.89
C LEU A 284 5.78 17.63 3.59
N GLY A 285 4.65 17.72 2.88
CA GLY A 285 3.82 16.56 2.51
C GLY A 285 4.61 15.47 1.79
N THR A 286 5.59 15.85 0.96
CA THR A 286 6.46 14.87 0.30
C THR A 286 7.31 14.11 1.29
N LEU A 287 7.86 14.77 2.32
CA LEU A 287 8.63 14.10 3.38
C LEU A 287 7.73 13.18 4.21
N VAL A 288 6.54 13.66 4.58
CA VAL A 288 5.54 12.87 5.31
C VAL A 288 5.19 11.61 4.52
N ALA A 289 4.92 11.71 3.22
CA ALA A 289 4.61 10.56 2.38
C ALA A 289 5.76 9.54 2.30
N HIS A 290 7.02 9.99 2.17
CA HIS A 290 8.15 9.06 2.11
C HIS A 290 8.42 8.38 3.46
N PHE A 291 8.39 9.13 4.56
CA PHE A 291 8.52 8.53 5.90
C PHE A 291 7.36 7.59 6.23
N ALA A 292 6.15 7.93 5.78
CA ALA A 292 5.00 7.05 5.90
C ALA A 292 5.21 5.74 5.12
N LEU A 293 5.71 5.79 3.89
CA LEU A 293 6.04 4.58 3.13
C LEU A 293 7.08 3.71 3.84
N VAL A 294 8.14 4.32 4.38
CA VAL A 294 9.14 3.60 5.19
C VAL A 294 8.51 3.04 6.47
N GLY A 295 7.58 3.77 7.09
CA GLY A 295 6.85 3.34 8.27
C GLY A 295 5.93 2.14 8.01
N ILE A 296 5.26 2.08 6.85
CA ILE A 296 4.47 0.90 6.44
C ILE A 296 5.37 -0.34 6.36
N LEU A 297 6.53 -0.21 5.71
CA LEU A 297 7.51 -1.29 5.59
C LEU A 297 8.04 -1.73 6.97
N ALA A 298 8.35 -0.77 7.84
CA ALA A 298 8.77 -1.05 9.22
C ALA A 298 7.66 -1.76 10.02
N GLY A 299 6.39 -1.39 9.80
CA GLY A 299 5.23 -2.06 10.36
C GLY A 299 5.16 -3.52 9.93
N THR A 300 5.32 -3.83 8.65
CA THR A 300 5.36 -5.22 8.15
C THR A 300 6.51 -6.02 8.76
N VAL A 301 7.70 -5.43 8.91
CA VAL A 301 8.82 -6.07 9.59
C VAL A 301 8.47 -6.34 11.05
N ALA A 302 7.84 -5.40 11.75
CA ALA A 302 7.41 -5.60 13.13
C ALA A 302 6.36 -6.70 13.26
N SER A 303 5.36 -6.74 12.37
CA SER A 303 4.38 -7.83 12.28
C SER A 303 5.05 -9.19 12.08
N SER A 304 6.07 -9.26 11.24
CA SER A 304 6.78 -10.50 10.93
C SER A 304 7.72 -10.97 12.04
N LEU A 305 8.31 -10.05 12.81
CA LEU A 305 9.30 -10.39 13.85
C LEU A 305 8.66 -10.70 15.21
N TRP A 306 7.56 -10.00 15.54
CA TRP A 306 6.93 -10.10 16.86
C TRP A 306 5.46 -10.56 16.81
N GLY A 307 4.88 -10.67 15.62
CA GLY A 307 3.54 -11.21 15.45
C GLY A 307 3.53 -12.72 15.24
N PHE A 308 2.34 -13.30 15.33
CA PHE A 308 2.07 -14.67 14.94
C PHE A 308 0.65 -14.77 14.37
N ARG A 309 0.39 -15.84 13.63
CA ARG A 309 -0.89 -16.12 13.00
C ARG A 309 -1.09 -17.63 12.91
N ASP A 310 -2.24 -18.09 13.36
CA ASP A 310 -2.75 -19.44 13.14
C ASP A 310 -4.11 -19.30 12.46
N ASP A 311 -4.15 -19.52 11.14
CA ASP A 311 -5.38 -19.42 10.34
C ASP A 311 -6.21 -20.72 10.38
N GLU A 312 -5.70 -21.79 11.00
CA GLU A 312 -6.33 -23.12 11.13
C GLU A 312 -6.53 -23.51 12.61
N PHE A 313 -6.93 -22.53 13.42
CA PHE A 313 -7.17 -22.76 14.84
C PHE A 313 -8.55 -23.40 15.08
N VAL A 314 -8.63 -24.70 14.80
CA VAL A 314 -9.82 -25.53 14.99
C VAL A 314 -10.02 -25.93 16.45
N ILE A 315 -11.26 -25.78 16.93
CA ILE A 315 -11.71 -26.21 18.26
C ILE A 315 -13.09 -26.87 18.12
N PRO A 316 -13.21 -28.19 18.38
CA PRO A 316 -14.50 -28.85 18.49
C PRO A 316 -15.33 -28.28 19.65
N GLU A 317 -16.65 -28.32 19.52
CA GLU A 317 -17.54 -27.87 20.58
C GLU A 317 -17.35 -28.67 21.88
N GLY A 318 -17.26 -27.94 22.98
CA GLY A 318 -16.96 -28.45 24.32
C GLY A 318 -15.47 -28.67 24.60
N SER A 319 -14.62 -28.57 23.59
CA SER A 319 -13.17 -28.79 23.69
C SER A 319 -12.43 -27.49 24.00
N THR A 320 -11.21 -27.63 24.53
CA THR A 320 -10.31 -26.51 24.80
C THR A 320 -8.98 -26.72 24.08
N ARG A 321 -8.54 -25.71 23.33
CA ARG A 321 -7.25 -25.72 22.62
C ARG A 321 -6.32 -24.63 23.15
N SER A 322 -5.07 -24.97 23.42
CA SER A 322 -4.03 -23.99 23.77
C SER A 322 -3.69 -23.11 22.57
N VAL A 323 -3.56 -21.80 22.78
CA VAL A 323 -3.18 -20.85 21.73
C VAL A 323 -1.72 -21.08 21.31
N GLY A 324 -0.85 -21.46 22.24
CA GLY A 324 0.58 -21.64 21.97
C GLY A 324 1.33 -20.30 21.83
N PHE A 325 2.38 -20.27 21.00
CA PHE A 325 3.20 -19.08 20.70
C PHE A 325 3.75 -18.34 21.93
N GLY A 326 4.13 -19.09 22.99
CA GLY A 326 4.65 -18.50 24.23
C GLY A 326 3.59 -17.82 25.10
N THR A 327 2.31 -17.95 24.74
CA THR A 327 1.19 -17.49 25.56
C THR A 327 0.77 -18.56 26.58
N THR A 328 0.11 -18.13 27.63
CA THR A 328 -0.56 -19.00 28.62
C THR A 328 -2.05 -19.16 28.34
N LEU A 329 -2.50 -18.71 27.17
CA LEU A 329 -3.90 -18.66 26.78
C LEU A 329 -4.36 -19.99 26.17
N SER A 330 -5.60 -20.34 26.45
CA SER A 330 -6.34 -21.40 25.77
C SER A 330 -7.75 -20.93 25.47
N VAL A 331 -8.33 -21.40 24.37
CA VAL A 331 -9.68 -21.08 23.95
C VAL A 331 -10.54 -22.32 24.09
N ARG A 332 -11.67 -22.20 24.78
CA ARG A 332 -12.73 -23.20 24.81
C ARG A 332 -13.86 -22.75 23.89
N ALA A 333 -14.33 -23.66 23.05
CA ALA A 333 -15.52 -23.44 22.24
C ALA A 333 -16.73 -24.03 22.98
N ASP A 334 -17.63 -23.19 23.47
CA ASP A 334 -18.84 -23.64 24.16
C ASP A 334 -19.91 -24.07 23.14
N ALA A 335 -20.05 -23.33 22.04
CA ALA A 335 -20.96 -23.66 20.93
C ALA A 335 -20.54 -22.96 19.63
N PHE A 336 -20.92 -23.55 18.50
CA PHE A 336 -20.98 -22.92 17.19
C PHE A 336 -22.43 -22.96 16.69
N VAL A 337 -22.87 -21.90 16.02
CA VAL A 337 -24.20 -21.85 15.41
C VAL A 337 -24.09 -21.24 14.02
N ASP A 338 -24.56 -21.98 13.03
CA ASP A 338 -24.83 -21.50 11.69
C ASP A 338 -26.34 -21.37 11.44
N GLU A 339 -26.74 -20.22 10.91
CA GLU A 339 -28.11 -19.96 10.48
C GLU A 339 -28.13 -19.65 9.00
N TYR A 340 -29.15 -20.15 8.29
CA TYR A 340 -29.38 -19.87 6.87
C TYR A 340 -30.78 -19.29 6.69
N TYR A 341 -30.94 -18.46 5.67
CA TYR A 341 -32.26 -18.05 5.18
C TYR A 341 -32.96 -19.24 4.53
N GLU A 342 -34.29 -19.18 4.40
CA GLU A 342 -35.07 -20.24 3.71
C GLU A 342 -34.60 -20.48 2.27
N ALA A 343 -34.07 -19.44 1.60
CA ALA A 343 -33.48 -19.52 0.26
C ALA A 343 -32.09 -20.19 0.22
N GLY A 344 -31.56 -20.66 1.37
CA GLY A 344 -30.27 -21.36 1.50
C GLY A 344 -29.04 -20.48 1.66
N GLY A 345 -29.18 -19.15 1.54
CA GLY A 345 -28.07 -18.21 1.79
C GLY A 345 -27.69 -18.14 3.27
N PRO A 346 -26.42 -17.95 3.63
CA PRO A 346 -26.01 -17.86 5.02
C PRO A 346 -26.50 -16.57 5.67
N LYS A 347 -26.93 -16.68 6.93
CA LYS A 347 -27.52 -15.61 7.73
C LYS A 347 -26.63 -15.21 8.91
N ASP A 348 -26.11 -16.18 9.66
CA ASP A 348 -25.23 -15.92 10.80
C ASP A 348 -24.26 -17.09 10.98
N TYR A 349 -23.03 -16.77 11.38
CA TYR A 349 -22.02 -17.72 11.80
C TYR A 349 -21.43 -17.19 13.09
N ARG A 350 -21.74 -17.85 14.20
CA ARG A 350 -21.32 -17.39 15.52
C ARG A 350 -20.70 -18.51 16.34
N SER A 351 -19.65 -18.16 17.08
CA SER A 351 -19.05 -19.05 18.08
C SER A 351 -19.10 -18.43 19.46
N ASP A 352 -19.61 -19.19 20.41
CA ASP A 352 -19.50 -18.87 21.82
C ASP A 352 -18.15 -19.39 22.32
N ILE A 353 -17.20 -18.46 22.51
CA ILE A 353 -15.86 -18.81 22.95
C ILE A 353 -15.57 -18.23 24.33
N VAL A 354 -14.79 -19.01 25.08
CA VAL A 354 -14.26 -18.64 26.40
C VAL A 354 -12.75 -18.66 26.31
N LEU A 355 -12.14 -17.52 26.59
CA LEU A 355 -10.70 -17.39 26.70
C LEU A 355 -10.29 -17.65 28.15
N LEU A 356 -9.36 -18.58 28.32
CA LEU A 356 -8.80 -18.98 29.60
C LEU A 356 -7.32 -18.60 29.63
N ASP A 357 -6.84 -18.02 30.73
CA ASP A 357 -5.42 -17.83 31.02
C ASP A 357 -5.04 -18.75 32.20
N ARG A 358 -4.15 -19.71 31.98
CA ARG A 358 -3.78 -20.74 32.98
C ARG A 358 -5.02 -21.42 33.60
N GLY A 359 -6.03 -21.68 32.76
CA GLY A 359 -7.29 -22.31 33.15
C GLY A 359 -8.33 -21.38 33.79
N ILE A 360 -8.01 -20.10 34.04
CA ILE A 360 -8.92 -19.11 34.60
C ILE A 360 -9.59 -18.36 33.46
N GLU A 361 -10.92 -18.26 33.48
CA GLU A 361 -11.68 -17.47 32.52
C GLU A 361 -11.32 -15.98 32.62
N VAL A 362 -10.79 -15.42 31.52
CA VAL A 362 -10.39 -14.01 31.41
C VAL A 362 -11.28 -13.21 30.46
N ALA A 363 -11.92 -13.88 29.50
CA ALA A 363 -12.89 -13.27 28.61
C ALA A 363 -13.86 -14.32 28.06
N ARG A 364 -15.08 -13.88 27.72
CA ARG A 364 -16.09 -14.68 27.04
C ARG A 364 -16.80 -13.80 26.03
N LYS A 365 -16.98 -14.29 24.82
CA LYS A 365 -17.70 -13.56 23.77
C LYS A 365 -18.30 -14.53 22.76
N THR A 366 -19.53 -14.23 22.33
CA THR A 366 -20.09 -14.73 21.08
C THR A 366 -19.47 -13.95 19.92
N ILE A 367 -18.48 -14.52 19.24
CA ILE A 367 -17.81 -13.88 18.09
C ILE A 367 -18.58 -14.18 16.80
N ARG A 368 -18.51 -13.25 15.85
CA ARG A 368 -19.11 -13.37 14.51
C ARG A 368 -18.11 -12.99 13.43
N VAL A 369 -18.47 -13.18 12.17
CA VAL A 369 -17.72 -12.65 11.03
C VAL A 369 -17.54 -11.14 11.21
N ASN A 370 -16.29 -10.67 11.14
CA ASN A 370 -15.88 -9.26 11.38
C ASN A 370 -16.10 -8.70 12.80
N ASP A 371 -16.56 -9.51 13.77
CA ASP A 371 -16.69 -9.12 15.18
C ASP A 371 -15.85 -10.04 16.09
N PRO A 372 -14.50 -9.88 16.09
CA PRO A 372 -13.60 -10.75 16.82
C PRO A 372 -13.62 -10.51 18.33
N LEU A 373 -13.14 -11.49 19.10
CA LEU A 373 -12.69 -11.27 20.47
C LEU A 373 -11.26 -10.73 20.42
N ILE A 374 -10.98 -9.67 21.18
CA ILE A 374 -9.64 -9.07 21.27
C ILE A 374 -9.18 -9.10 22.73
N TYR A 375 -8.03 -9.72 22.99
CA TYR A 375 -7.45 -9.81 24.33
C TYR A 375 -5.92 -9.80 24.25
N GLY A 376 -5.26 -8.95 25.05
CA GLY A 376 -3.80 -8.91 25.12
C GLY A 376 -3.08 -8.65 23.79
N GLY A 377 -3.72 -7.93 22.85
CA GLY A 377 -3.18 -7.70 21.50
C GLY A 377 -3.43 -8.84 20.49
N ILE A 378 -4.03 -9.96 20.94
CA ILE A 378 -4.40 -11.11 20.11
C ILE A 378 -5.87 -10.96 19.70
N ARG A 379 -6.16 -11.25 18.44
CA ARG A 379 -7.50 -11.25 17.86
C ARG A 379 -7.91 -12.66 17.49
N PHE A 380 -9.13 -13.04 17.85
CA PHE A 380 -9.75 -14.33 17.55
C PHE A 380 -10.92 -14.09 16.60
N HIS A 381 -10.72 -14.37 15.32
CA HIS A 381 -11.71 -14.16 14.28
C HIS A 381 -12.42 -15.47 13.96
N GLN A 382 -13.74 -15.43 13.81
CA GLN A 382 -14.44 -16.52 13.14
C GLN A 382 -13.95 -16.60 11.71
N SER A 383 -13.42 -17.75 11.30
CA SER A 383 -12.84 -17.94 9.97
C SER A 383 -13.58 -19.02 9.18
N PHE A 384 -13.74 -20.21 9.75
CA PHE A 384 -14.40 -21.35 9.11
C PHE A 384 -15.04 -22.26 10.17
N TYR A 385 -15.67 -23.35 9.75
CA TYR A 385 -16.35 -24.31 10.63
C TYR A 385 -16.49 -25.65 9.89
N GLY A 386 -16.92 -26.69 10.60
CA GLY A 386 -17.16 -27.99 9.99
C GLY A 386 -17.57 -29.07 10.98
N PRO A 387 -17.72 -30.31 10.52
CA PRO A 387 -18.09 -31.43 11.37
C PRO A 387 -16.91 -31.91 12.22
N ALA A 388 -17.22 -32.40 13.41
CA ALA A 388 -16.30 -33.04 14.33
C ALA A 388 -16.94 -34.31 14.91
N VAL A 389 -16.11 -35.23 15.40
CA VAL A 389 -16.56 -36.47 16.04
C VAL A 389 -15.94 -36.60 17.41
N VAL A 390 -16.74 -36.95 18.41
CA VAL A 390 -16.26 -37.17 19.78
C VAL A 390 -15.80 -38.62 19.90
N MET A 391 -14.53 -38.79 20.26
CA MET A 391 -13.91 -40.10 20.45
C MET A 391 -13.65 -40.35 21.94
N ASP A 392 -13.89 -41.57 22.40
CA ASP A 392 -13.44 -42.08 23.70
C ASP A 392 -12.52 -43.29 23.42
N VAL A 393 -11.26 -43.17 23.83
CA VAL A 393 -10.23 -44.21 23.70
C VAL A 393 -9.73 -44.59 25.08
N ARG A 394 -9.79 -45.89 25.38
CA ARG A 394 -9.39 -46.43 26.69
C ARG A 394 -8.38 -47.55 26.56
N ASP A 395 -7.54 -47.71 27.57
CA ASP A 395 -6.67 -48.87 27.69
C ASP A 395 -7.44 -50.12 28.15
N ALA A 396 -6.77 -51.28 28.13
CA ALA A 396 -7.35 -52.56 28.57
C ALA A 396 -7.80 -52.58 30.04
N THR A 397 -7.33 -51.64 30.87
CA THR A 397 -7.75 -51.48 32.28
C THR A 397 -8.90 -50.49 32.45
N GLY A 398 -9.34 -49.84 31.36
CA GLY A 398 -10.42 -48.87 31.34
C GLY A 398 -10.00 -47.42 31.59
N ASN A 399 -8.69 -47.11 31.69
CA ASN A 399 -8.23 -45.73 31.83
C ASN A 399 -8.43 -44.97 30.52
N VAL A 400 -8.85 -43.72 30.62
CA VAL A 400 -9.06 -42.84 29.47
C VAL A 400 -7.71 -42.36 28.93
N LEU A 401 -7.43 -42.69 27.67
CA LEU A 401 -6.26 -42.24 26.93
C LEU A 401 -6.60 -41.05 26.03
N TYR A 402 -7.85 -40.94 25.57
CA TYR A 402 -8.34 -39.80 24.81
C TYR A 402 -9.85 -39.68 24.99
N GLN A 403 -10.34 -38.49 25.29
CA GLN A 403 -11.79 -38.22 25.37
C GLN A 403 -12.07 -36.78 24.95
N ASP A 404 -12.10 -36.54 23.64
CA ASP A 404 -12.29 -35.20 23.09
C ASP A 404 -12.90 -35.25 21.68
N GLY A 405 -13.25 -34.08 21.15
CA GLY A 405 -13.64 -33.90 19.75
C GLY A 405 -12.43 -33.98 18.81
N VAL A 406 -12.64 -34.61 17.66
CA VAL A 406 -11.71 -34.64 16.53
C VAL A 406 -12.37 -33.90 15.38
N ALA A 407 -11.76 -32.81 14.93
CA ALA A 407 -12.24 -32.09 13.77
C ALA A 407 -12.05 -32.90 12.49
N MET A 408 -13.04 -32.84 11.60
CA MET A 408 -13.06 -33.54 10.33
C MET A 408 -13.08 -32.51 9.18
N PRO A 409 -11.99 -31.77 8.90
CA PRO A 409 -11.93 -30.89 7.74
C PRO A 409 -12.07 -31.71 6.46
N GLY A 410 -13.24 -31.60 5.81
CA GLY A 410 -13.62 -32.48 4.72
C GLY A 410 -14.19 -33.80 5.25
N LEU A 411 -13.50 -34.92 4.97
CA LEU A 411 -13.95 -36.26 5.35
C LEU A 411 -12.97 -36.99 6.26
N GLU A 412 -11.86 -36.36 6.66
CA GLU A 412 -10.83 -37.01 7.45
C GLU A 412 -10.45 -36.17 8.67
N GLY A 413 -10.05 -36.83 9.74
CA GLY A 413 -9.58 -36.20 10.96
C GLY A 413 -8.50 -37.06 11.61
N ILE A 414 -7.53 -36.45 12.30
CA ILE A 414 -6.41 -37.18 12.88
C ILE A 414 -6.25 -36.78 14.34
N PHE A 415 -5.97 -37.75 15.20
CA PHE A 415 -5.61 -37.48 16.58
C PHE A 415 -4.56 -38.45 17.11
N HIS A 416 -3.79 -37.98 18.10
CA HIS A 416 -2.80 -38.78 18.81
C HIS A 416 -3.44 -39.39 20.06
N VAL A 417 -3.16 -40.66 20.32
CA VAL A 417 -3.63 -41.34 21.53
C VAL A 417 -2.64 -41.10 22.66
N THR A 418 -3.06 -40.33 23.67
CA THR A 418 -2.19 -39.85 24.75
C THR A 418 -1.47 -41.01 25.47
N GLY A 419 -0.17 -40.82 25.75
CA GLY A 419 0.62 -41.81 26.47
C GLY A 419 1.01 -43.04 25.63
N THR A 420 0.72 -43.03 24.34
CA THR A 420 1.05 -44.14 23.42
C THR A 420 1.78 -43.64 22.17
N GLN A 421 2.23 -44.59 21.34
CA GLN A 421 2.85 -44.35 20.03
C GLN A 421 1.83 -44.33 18.87
N TYR A 422 0.55 -44.44 19.17
CA TYR A 422 -0.50 -44.61 18.18
C TYR A 422 -1.05 -43.26 17.69
N VAL A 423 -1.29 -43.20 16.38
CA VAL A 423 -1.99 -42.10 15.70
C VAL A 423 -3.20 -42.70 15.01
N ALA A 424 -4.37 -42.16 15.27
CA ALA A 424 -5.60 -42.60 14.64
C ALA A 424 -6.04 -41.59 13.58
N GLN A 425 -6.26 -42.06 12.36
CA GLN A 425 -6.92 -41.33 11.28
C GLN A 425 -8.37 -41.81 11.19
N LEU A 426 -9.29 -40.87 11.30
CA LEU A 426 -10.71 -41.07 11.15
C LEU A 426 -11.10 -40.70 9.73
N ILE A 427 -11.94 -41.53 9.12
CA ILE A 427 -12.46 -41.33 7.77
C ILE A 427 -13.98 -41.40 7.86
N GLY A 428 -14.64 -40.35 7.40
CA GLY A 428 -16.08 -40.20 7.37
C GLY A 428 -16.71 -40.72 6.07
N PRO A 429 -18.06 -40.73 6.01
CA PRO A 429 -18.80 -41.21 4.86
C PRO A 429 -18.61 -40.28 3.65
N SER A 430 -18.12 -40.79 2.52
CA SER A 430 -17.96 -40.00 1.27
C SER A 430 -19.14 -40.14 0.31
N GLY A 431 -20.00 -41.14 0.53
CA GLY A 431 -21.06 -41.53 -0.41
C GLY A 431 -20.60 -42.46 -1.53
N ASP A 432 -19.31 -42.80 -1.60
CA ASP A 432 -18.79 -43.82 -2.50
C ASP A 432 -18.93 -45.22 -1.86
N PRO A 433 -19.72 -46.15 -2.44
CA PRO A 433 -19.93 -47.49 -1.89
C PRO A 433 -18.68 -48.36 -1.88
N ALA A 434 -17.61 -48.00 -2.61
CA ALA A 434 -16.49 -48.88 -2.84
C ALA A 434 -15.49 -48.96 -1.67
N ASP A 435 -15.44 -47.98 -0.76
CA ASP A 435 -14.48 -47.99 0.37
C ASP A 435 -14.72 -46.94 1.47
N THR A 436 -15.97 -46.54 1.75
CA THR A 436 -16.26 -45.59 2.85
C THR A 436 -17.32 -46.07 3.83
N PRO A 437 -17.22 -45.67 5.11
CA PRO A 437 -18.23 -46.00 6.11
C PRO A 437 -19.59 -45.42 5.74
N ALA A 438 -20.67 -46.07 6.19
CA ALA A 438 -22.03 -45.58 5.98
C ALA A 438 -22.30 -44.34 6.86
N PRO A 439 -23.34 -43.54 6.56
CA PRO A 439 -23.78 -42.46 7.46
C PRO A 439 -24.00 -42.96 8.90
N GLY A 440 -23.46 -42.24 9.89
CA GLY A 440 -23.48 -42.66 11.31
C GLY A 440 -22.38 -43.64 11.71
N GLN A 441 -21.45 -43.95 10.79
CA GLN A 441 -20.23 -44.71 11.05
C GLN A 441 -19.00 -43.89 10.68
N ILE A 442 -17.87 -44.21 11.31
CA ILE A 442 -16.55 -43.69 10.95
C ILE A 442 -15.57 -44.86 10.84
N ARG A 443 -14.62 -44.80 9.91
CA ARG A 443 -13.50 -45.75 9.89
C ARG A 443 -12.36 -45.17 10.71
N ALA A 444 -11.77 -45.95 11.59
CA ALA A 444 -10.59 -45.59 12.37
C ALA A 444 -9.41 -46.43 11.91
N ASP A 445 -8.47 -45.79 11.22
CA ASP A 445 -7.21 -46.36 10.79
C ASP A 445 -6.12 -45.97 11.79
N VAL A 446 -5.56 -46.95 12.51
CA VAL A 446 -4.59 -46.73 13.58
C VAL A 446 -3.19 -47.07 13.07
N TYR A 447 -2.28 -46.11 13.19
CA TYR A 447 -0.90 -46.21 12.75
C TYR A 447 0.07 -46.11 13.94
N THR A 448 1.26 -46.67 13.75
CA THR A 448 2.40 -46.50 14.65
C THR A 448 3.63 -46.11 13.85
N MET A 449 4.52 -45.34 14.45
CA MET A 449 5.84 -45.06 13.90
C MET A 449 6.87 -46.00 14.53
N ARG A 450 7.48 -46.88 13.74
CA ARG A 450 8.61 -47.73 14.16
C ARG A 450 9.78 -47.59 13.21
N ALA A 451 10.97 -47.29 13.75
CA ALA A 451 12.22 -47.17 13.00
C ALA A 451 12.13 -46.25 11.74
N GLY A 452 11.38 -45.16 11.83
CA GLY A 452 11.21 -44.19 10.74
C GLY A 452 10.22 -44.63 9.64
N ARG A 453 9.48 -45.72 9.82
CA ARG A 453 8.39 -46.14 8.93
C ARG A 453 7.04 -46.08 9.64
N VAL A 454 6.04 -45.57 8.92
CA VAL A 454 4.63 -45.63 9.30
C VAL A 454 4.14 -47.06 9.03
N ALA A 455 3.57 -47.71 10.04
CA ALA A 455 2.91 -49.01 9.89
C ALA A 455 1.47 -48.91 10.40
N GLN A 456 0.51 -49.36 9.59
CA GLN A 456 -0.87 -49.50 10.04
C GLN A 456 -0.97 -50.72 10.97
N VAL A 457 -1.53 -50.50 12.15
CA VAL A 457 -1.67 -51.49 13.22
C VAL A 457 -3.07 -52.09 13.26
N GLY A 458 -4.06 -51.34 12.76
CA GLY A 458 -5.41 -51.84 12.56
C GLY A 458 -6.31 -50.83 11.85
N SER A 459 -7.46 -51.31 11.39
CA SER A 459 -8.49 -50.55 10.69
C SER A 459 -9.83 -51.14 11.07
N GLU A 460 -10.75 -50.33 11.61
CA GLU A 460 -12.09 -50.78 11.99
C GLU A 460 -13.13 -49.73 11.67
N ILE A 461 -14.35 -50.18 11.35
CA ILE A 461 -15.51 -49.29 11.23
C ILE A 461 -16.19 -49.20 12.60
N LEU A 462 -16.17 -47.99 13.16
CA LEU A 462 -16.81 -47.65 14.42
C LEU A 462 -18.24 -47.19 14.15
N THR A 463 -19.20 -47.89 14.74
CA THR A 463 -20.61 -47.47 14.75
C THR A 463 -20.88 -46.65 16.00
N LEU A 464 -21.72 -45.62 15.88
CA LEU A 464 -22.09 -44.73 16.97
C LEU A 464 -22.44 -45.49 18.26
N GLY A 465 -21.73 -45.17 19.35
CA GLY A 465 -21.89 -45.74 20.68
C GLY A 465 -21.38 -47.18 20.85
N GLN A 466 -20.85 -47.81 19.81
CA GLN A 466 -20.35 -49.19 19.88
C GLN A 466 -18.82 -49.23 19.99
N PRO A 467 -18.24 -49.71 21.10
CA PRO A 467 -16.80 -49.84 21.25
C PRO A 467 -16.24 -50.94 20.35
N LYS A 468 -15.04 -50.71 19.81
CA LYS A 468 -14.24 -51.69 19.07
C LYS A 468 -12.81 -51.68 19.56
N GLU A 469 -12.16 -52.83 19.53
CA GLU A 469 -10.75 -52.93 19.90
C GLU A 469 -9.83 -52.82 18.69
N ILE A 470 -8.82 -51.96 18.79
CA ILE A 470 -7.75 -51.81 17.79
C ILE A 470 -6.43 -51.71 18.54
N ALA A 471 -5.46 -52.57 18.20
CA ALA A 471 -4.14 -52.59 18.84
C ALA A 471 -4.17 -52.71 20.39
N GLY A 472 -5.17 -53.40 20.94
CA GLY A 472 -5.33 -53.58 22.40
C GLY A 472 -5.90 -52.37 23.15
N LEU A 473 -6.40 -51.36 22.42
CA LEU A 473 -7.12 -50.21 22.97
C LEU A 473 -8.57 -50.23 22.50
N THR A 474 -9.48 -49.78 23.36
CA THR A 474 -10.91 -49.70 23.03
C THR A 474 -11.22 -48.31 22.48
N TYR A 475 -11.61 -48.24 21.21
CA TYR A 475 -12.06 -47.02 20.53
C TYR A 475 -13.58 -47.00 20.45
N THR A 476 -14.17 -45.87 20.86
CA THR A 476 -15.63 -45.65 20.79
C THR A 476 -15.91 -44.34 20.08
N PHE A 477 -16.71 -44.41 19.00
CA PHE A 477 -17.29 -43.22 18.38
C PHE A 477 -18.53 -42.81 19.18
N VAL A 478 -18.44 -41.71 19.94
CA VAL A 478 -19.48 -41.33 20.90
C VAL A 478 -20.63 -40.56 20.24
N ARG A 479 -20.32 -39.53 19.45
CA ARG A 479 -21.29 -38.66 18.75
C ARG A 479 -20.63 -37.72 17.76
N GLU A 480 -21.43 -37.16 16.87
CA GLU A 480 -21.07 -36.02 16.03
C GLU A 480 -21.25 -34.70 16.79
N ARG A 481 -20.41 -33.72 16.48
CA ARG A 481 -20.46 -32.33 16.93
C ARG A 481 -20.03 -31.41 15.79
N GLN A 482 -20.17 -30.09 15.97
CA GLN A 482 -19.49 -29.13 15.11
C GLN A 482 -18.14 -28.73 15.73
N PHE A 483 -17.27 -28.17 14.89
CA PHE A 483 -16.13 -27.39 15.35
C PHE A 483 -16.25 -25.95 14.87
N THR A 484 -15.60 -25.06 15.61
CA THR A 484 -15.31 -23.71 15.13
C THR A 484 -13.86 -23.59 14.70
N GLY A 485 -13.64 -22.98 13.54
CA GLY A 485 -12.34 -22.65 12.99
C GLY A 485 -12.06 -21.16 13.16
N LEU A 486 -11.04 -20.83 13.93
CA LEU A 486 -10.65 -19.46 14.22
C LEU A 486 -9.38 -19.08 13.46
N SER A 487 -9.28 -17.80 13.08
CA SER A 487 -7.98 -17.17 12.76
C SER A 487 -7.52 -16.42 14.01
N VAL A 488 -6.42 -16.89 14.61
CA VAL A 488 -5.84 -16.34 15.84
C VAL A 488 -4.60 -15.56 15.48
N VAL A 489 -4.65 -14.24 15.65
CA VAL A 489 -3.63 -13.32 15.13
C VAL A 489 -3.15 -12.36 16.20
N SER A 490 -1.83 -12.30 16.41
CA SER A 490 -1.16 -11.18 17.06
C SER A 490 -0.39 -10.41 16.00
N ASP A 491 -0.75 -9.14 15.81
CA ASP A 491 -0.07 -8.28 14.84
C ASP A 491 0.29 -6.92 15.49
N PRO A 492 1.50 -6.81 16.07
CA PRO A 492 1.98 -5.58 16.69
C PRO A 492 2.36 -4.51 15.67
N GLY A 493 2.56 -4.87 14.39
CA GLY A 493 2.87 -3.92 13.32
C GLY A 493 1.63 -3.24 12.74
N ALA A 494 0.44 -3.83 12.88
CA ALA A 494 -0.81 -3.27 12.36
C ALA A 494 -1.06 -1.80 12.75
N PRO A 495 -0.89 -1.35 14.01
CA PRO A 495 -1.07 0.06 14.36
C PRO A 495 -0.11 0.99 13.61
N ILE A 496 1.15 0.57 13.44
CA ILE A 496 2.16 1.33 12.69
C ILE A 496 1.70 1.47 11.23
N ILE A 497 1.26 0.38 10.61
CA ILE A 497 0.77 0.37 9.23
C ILE A 497 -0.43 1.30 9.07
N TRP A 498 -1.42 1.26 9.96
CA TRP A 498 -2.61 2.12 9.86
C TRP A 498 -2.27 3.60 10.02
N ILE A 499 -1.48 3.95 11.04
CA ILE A 499 -1.06 5.34 11.29
C ILE A 499 -0.26 5.87 10.10
N THR A 500 0.70 5.09 9.63
CA THR A 500 1.57 5.50 8.52
C THR A 500 0.82 5.53 7.20
N SER A 501 -0.15 4.63 6.95
CA SER A 501 -1.03 4.70 5.78
C SER A 501 -1.87 5.98 5.78
N ALA A 502 -2.44 6.37 6.92
CA ALA A 502 -3.14 7.65 7.04
C ALA A 502 -2.20 8.84 6.77
N LEU A 503 -0.99 8.83 7.32
CA LEU A 503 0.03 9.84 7.05
C LEU A 503 0.45 9.87 5.57
N PHE A 504 0.53 8.72 4.91
CA PHE A 504 0.83 8.63 3.48
C PHE A 504 -0.23 9.36 2.67
N VAL A 505 -1.51 9.06 2.92
CA VAL A 505 -2.65 9.72 2.25
C VAL A 505 -2.63 11.23 2.52
N LEU A 506 -2.44 11.65 3.77
CA LEU A 506 -2.35 13.07 4.13
C LEU A 506 -1.15 13.77 3.47
N GLY A 507 0.02 13.13 3.45
CA GLY A 507 1.23 13.67 2.82
C GLY A 507 1.09 13.80 1.31
N MET A 508 0.46 12.82 0.66
CA MET A 508 0.11 12.86 -0.76
C MET A 508 -0.90 13.98 -1.03
N ALA A 509 -1.98 14.05 -0.24
CA ALA A 509 -2.99 15.09 -0.39
C ALA A 509 -2.40 16.50 -0.22
N ALA A 510 -1.59 16.71 0.81
CA ALA A 510 -0.84 17.95 1.02
C ALA A 510 0.03 18.30 -0.21
N THR A 511 0.72 17.31 -0.78
CA THR A 511 1.62 17.52 -1.92
C THR A 511 0.88 17.84 -3.22
N PHE A 512 -0.31 17.27 -3.46
CA PHE A 512 -1.03 17.40 -4.74
C PHE A 512 -2.14 18.45 -4.75
N TYR A 513 -2.87 18.63 -3.64
CA TYR A 513 -4.02 19.55 -3.61
C TYR A 513 -3.67 20.96 -3.13
N PHE A 514 -2.52 21.15 -2.49
CA PHE A 514 -2.09 22.44 -1.98
C PHE A 514 -0.85 22.95 -2.73
N PRO A 515 -1.03 23.64 -3.88
CA PRO A 515 0.10 24.22 -4.59
C PRO A 515 0.80 25.25 -3.69
N PHE A 516 2.13 25.30 -3.73
CA PHE A 516 2.94 26.22 -2.93
C PHE A 516 3.53 27.34 -3.80
N PRO A 517 2.74 28.34 -4.22
CA PRO A 517 3.25 29.44 -5.02
C PRO A 517 4.17 30.32 -4.19
N ARG A 518 5.23 30.80 -4.84
CA ARG A 518 6.18 31.76 -4.28
C ARG A 518 6.37 32.91 -5.25
N VAL A 519 6.35 34.12 -4.72
CA VAL A 519 6.56 35.36 -5.46
C VAL A 519 7.73 36.08 -4.82
N TRP A 520 8.65 36.55 -5.64
CA TRP A 520 9.70 37.48 -5.28
C TRP A 520 9.48 38.78 -6.04
N ALA A 521 9.77 39.89 -5.40
CA ALA A 521 9.87 41.16 -6.08
C ALA A 521 11.09 41.94 -5.62
N ARG A 522 11.70 42.67 -6.54
CA ARG A 522 12.76 43.63 -6.24
C ARG A 522 12.37 44.99 -6.81
N PHE A 523 12.47 46.01 -5.97
CA PHE A 523 12.25 47.40 -6.32
C PHE A 523 13.56 48.16 -6.18
N SER A 524 14.07 48.74 -7.26
CA SER A 524 15.31 49.53 -7.29
C SER A 524 15.08 50.85 -8.01
N THR A 525 15.88 51.87 -7.71
CA THR A 525 15.79 53.15 -8.42
C THR A 525 16.25 53.00 -9.88
N ALA A 526 15.41 53.41 -10.83
CA ALA A 526 15.73 53.40 -12.25
C ALA A 526 16.61 54.61 -12.62
N PRO A 527 17.56 54.47 -13.56
CA PRO A 527 18.42 55.57 -14.02
C PRO A 527 17.65 56.77 -14.60
N SER A 528 16.41 56.54 -15.08
CA SER A 528 15.55 57.53 -15.72
C SER A 528 14.62 58.31 -14.76
N GLY A 529 14.78 58.15 -13.44
CA GLY A 529 13.98 58.88 -12.44
C GLY A 529 12.64 58.24 -12.09
N GLY A 530 12.61 56.91 -11.93
CA GLY A 530 11.44 56.12 -11.49
C GLY A 530 11.84 54.91 -10.65
N LEU A 531 10.87 54.08 -10.24
CA LEU A 531 11.16 52.84 -9.51
C LEU A 531 11.08 51.66 -10.49
N ASN A 532 12.19 50.96 -10.74
CA ASN A 532 12.16 49.70 -11.46
C ASN A 532 11.66 48.58 -10.54
N ALA A 533 10.69 47.81 -10.99
CA ALA A 533 10.16 46.65 -10.29
C ALA A 533 10.32 45.40 -11.15
N ILE A 534 10.95 44.37 -10.58
CA ILE A 534 10.96 43.03 -11.15
C ILE A 534 10.16 42.15 -10.21
N VAL A 535 9.07 41.56 -10.69
CA VAL A 535 8.24 40.60 -9.96
C VAL A 535 8.32 39.27 -10.68
N ALA A 536 8.74 38.23 -9.98
CA ALA A 536 8.88 36.91 -10.53
C ALA A 536 8.36 35.86 -9.56
N GLY A 537 7.96 34.70 -10.07
CA GLY A 537 7.45 33.66 -9.21
C GLY A 537 7.38 32.29 -9.85
N THR A 538 7.06 31.32 -9.01
CA THR A 538 6.88 29.94 -9.42
C THR A 538 5.81 29.28 -8.57
N GLN A 539 5.00 28.46 -9.21
CA GLN A 539 4.14 27.49 -8.56
C GLN A 539 4.89 26.16 -8.64
N GLY A 540 5.47 25.70 -7.52
CA GLY A 540 6.60 24.77 -7.55
C GLY A 540 6.41 23.45 -8.33
N ARG A 541 5.17 23.00 -8.60
CA ARG A 541 4.89 21.89 -9.54
C ARG A 541 3.98 22.35 -10.68
N GLY A 542 4.49 22.26 -11.92
CA GLY A 542 3.77 22.02 -13.18
C GLY A 542 2.69 23.02 -13.64
N GLY A 543 2.28 23.98 -12.82
CA GLY A 543 1.26 24.97 -13.17
C GLY A 543 1.87 26.17 -13.90
N ASP A 544 1.17 26.67 -14.92
CA ASP A 544 1.47 27.96 -15.53
C ASP A 544 1.11 29.10 -14.55
N PHE A 545 2.07 29.44 -13.69
CA PHE A 545 1.93 30.52 -12.72
C PHE A 545 1.87 31.91 -13.37
N ARG A 546 2.11 32.03 -14.70
CA ARG A 546 2.14 33.33 -15.38
C ARG A 546 0.80 34.06 -15.28
N ARG A 547 -0.32 33.34 -15.46
CA ARG A 547 -1.65 33.96 -15.38
C ARG A 547 -1.97 34.49 -13.98
N GLU A 548 -1.62 33.74 -12.94
CA GLU A 548 -1.81 34.18 -11.56
C GLU A 548 -0.92 35.39 -11.27
N LEU A 549 0.35 35.34 -11.68
CA LEU A 549 1.30 36.45 -11.56
C LEU A 549 0.84 37.69 -12.31
N ASP A 550 0.30 37.54 -13.52
CA ASP A 550 -0.29 38.62 -14.32
C ASP A 550 -1.46 39.26 -13.58
N GLY A 551 -2.32 38.45 -12.97
CA GLY A 551 -3.36 38.93 -12.10
C GLY A 551 -2.81 39.67 -10.89
N ILE A 552 -1.70 39.22 -10.28
CA ILE A 552 -1.10 39.87 -9.10
C ILE A 552 -0.57 41.25 -9.50
N VAL A 553 0.17 41.34 -10.60
CA VAL A 553 0.78 42.57 -11.10
C VAL A 553 -0.29 43.56 -11.54
N ARG A 554 -1.32 43.10 -12.26
CA ARG A 554 -2.44 43.93 -12.71
C ARG A 554 -3.21 44.55 -11.54
N ASP A 555 -3.51 43.76 -10.51
CA ASP A 555 -4.25 44.21 -9.33
C ASP A 555 -3.39 45.05 -8.37
N ALA A 556 -2.06 44.99 -8.52
CA ALA A 556 -1.13 45.76 -7.70
C ALA A 556 -1.09 47.24 -8.06
N HIS A 557 -1.83 47.74 -9.06
CA HIS A 557 -1.89 49.15 -9.51
C HIS A 557 -0.51 49.85 -9.67
N GLY A 558 -0.43 50.99 -10.35
CA GLY A 558 0.82 51.76 -10.49
C GLY A 558 1.90 51.21 -11.44
N TRP A 559 1.72 50.02 -12.05
CA TRP A 559 2.57 49.52 -13.13
C TRP A 559 2.33 50.33 -14.40
N VAL A 560 3.37 51.04 -14.85
CA VAL A 560 3.36 51.68 -16.16
C VAL A 560 3.97 50.67 -17.11
N GLU A 561 3.13 50.00 -17.90
CA GLU A 561 3.62 49.24 -19.06
C GLU A 561 4.47 50.20 -19.91
N PRO A 562 5.67 49.80 -20.35
CA PRO A 562 6.44 50.63 -21.26
C PRO A 562 5.54 50.95 -22.46
N ARG A 563 5.37 52.24 -22.77
CA ARG A 563 4.59 52.75 -23.93
C ARG A 563 5.19 52.34 -25.28
N THR A 564 6.14 51.42 -25.29
CA THR A 564 6.80 50.90 -26.48
C THR A 564 6.72 49.39 -26.40
N PRO A 565 6.06 48.71 -27.34
CA PRO A 565 6.23 47.27 -27.45
C PRO A 565 7.73 47.03 -27.66
N LEU A 566 8.37 46.36 -26.70
CA LEU A 566 9.66 45.73 -26.95
C LEU A 566 9.44 44.89 -28.19
N ALA A 567 10.15 45.22 -29.27
CA ALA A 567 10.09 44.49 -30.53
C ALA A 567 10.17 43.01 -30.18
N VAL A 568 9.11 42.28 -30.48
CA VAL A 568 9.15 40.83 -30.53
C VAL A 568 10.27 40.54 -31.50
N GLY A 569 11.43 40.12 -30.98
CA GLY A 569 12.47 39.53 -31.81
C GLY A 569 11.79 38.40 -32.53
N THR A 570 11.49 38.61 -33.80
CA THR A 570 11.06 37.54 -34.70
C THR A 570 12.17 36.51 -34.62
N VAL A 571 11.90 35.43 -33.89
CA VAL A 571 12.57 34.16 -34.13
C VAL A 571 12.20 33.84 -35.56
N THR A 572 13.07 34.21 -36.50
CA THR A 572 13.07 33.63 -37.82
C THR A 572 13.18 32.14 -37.59
N ALA A 573 12.06 31.44 -37.80
CA ALA A 573 12.05 29.99 -37.84
C ALA A 573 13.14 29.57 -38.82
N ASP A 574 14.17 28.90 -38.30
CA ASP A 574 15.13 28.18 -39.12
C ASP A 574 14.32 27.15 -39.92
N PRO A 575 14.29 27.21 -41.27
CA PRO A 575 13.60 26.19 -42.03
C PRO A 575 14.35 24.88 -41.78
N GLY A 576 13.65 23.90 -41.21
CA GLY A 576 14.18 22.58 -40.90
C GLY A 576 14.89 21.90 -42.08
N PRO A 577 15.58 20.78 -41.84
CA PRO A 577 16.60 20.22 -42.73
C PRO A 577 16.10 19.68 -44.08
N THR A 578 14.82 19.81 -44.41
CA THR A 578 14.22 19.36 -45.68
C THR A 578 14.48 20.31 -46.86
N ALA A 579 14.92 21.55 -46.64
CA ALA A 579 15.20 22.50 -47.72
C ALA A 579 16.64 22.41 -48.30
N ARG A 580 17.50 21.55 -47.75
CA ARG A 580 18.93 21.49 -48.12
C ARG A 580 19.27 20.37 -49.13
N LEU A 581 18.27 19.64 -49.64
CA LEU A 581 18.44 18.55 -50.62
C LEU A 581 18.01 18.90 -52.06
N ALA A 582 17.35 20.05 -52.30
CA ALA A 582 16.87 20.42 -53.63
C ALA A 582 17.83 21.30 -54.46
N LYS A 583 19.06 21.57 -53.97
CA LYS A 583 20.01 22.50 -54.62
C LYS A 583 21.31 21.86 -55.13
N ARG A 584 21.37 20.53 -55.27
CA ARG A 584 22.60 19.83 -55.71
C ARG A 584 22.41 18.78 -56.81
N SER A 585 21.41 18.93 -57.68
CA SER A 585 21.23 18.06 -58.87
C SER A 585 20.97 18.87 -60.16
N GLY A 586 21.76 19.90 -60.42
CA GLY A 586 21.60 20.73 -61.60
C GLY A 586 22.85 21.51 -61.97
N ARG A 587 23.91 20.81 -62.40
CA ARG A 587 24.89 21.23 -63.42
C ARG A 587 26.02 20.19 -63.51
N ARG A 588 26.06 19.55 -64.69
CA ARG A 588 27.15 18.86 -65.39
C ARG A 588 28.20 18.10 -64.58
#